data_AF-A0A925HWC5-F1
#
_entry.id   AF-A0A925HWC5-F1
#
_cell.length_a   1.000
_cell.length_b   1.000
_cell.length_c   1.000
_cell.angle_alpha   90.00
_cell.angle_beta   90.00
_cell.angle_gamma   90.00
#
_symmetry.space_group_name_H-M   'P 1'
#
loop_
_entity.id
_entity.type
_entity.pdbx_description
1 polymer ?
#
loop_
_entity_poly.entity_id
_entity_poly.type
_entity_poly.pdbx_seq_one_letter_code
_entity_poly.pdbx_strand_id
1 'polypeptide(L)'
;MKLIACLYLLIPLMAAPARQYIVSTAAGNGGNFAPDVTVAPAGSFALGSPLAVGIDQANRLLVASGPRLLRLEAGNLVSIAGGPSFGTTGDGGDPRQASLSN
;
A
#
# COMPACT_ATOMS: atom_id res chain seq x y z
N MET A 1 40.91 -45.01 -14.01
CA MET A 1 40.45 -43.60 -14.04
C MET A 1 38.95 -43.43 -13.78
N LYS A 2 38.30 -44.31 -13.00
CA LYS A 2 36.84 -44.26 -12.72
C LYS A 2 36.47 -43.56 -11.39
N LEU A 3 37.45 -43.10 -10.61
CA LEU A 3 37.21 -42.46 -9.30
C LEU A 3 36.83 -40.98 -9.40
N ILE A 4 37.21 -40.27 -10.47
CA ILE A 4 36.95 -38.83 -10.63
C ILE A 4 35.48 -38.55 -11.02
N ALA A 5 34.80 -39.52 -11.65
CA ALA A 5 33.40 -39.37 -12.06
C ALA A 5 32.39 -39.45 -10.89
N CYS A 6 32.74 -40.09 -9.77
CA CYS A 6 31.87 -40.17 -8.59
C CYS A 6 31.89 -38.89 -7.74
N LEU A 7 32.95 -38.09 -7.79
CA LEU A 7 33.09 -36.90 -6.95
C LEU A 7 32.28 -35.69 -7.48
N TYR A 8 31.98 -35.65 -8.78
CA TYR A 8 31.08 -34.64 -9.38
C TYR A 8 29.59 -35.03 -9.30
N LEU A 9 29.27 -36.27 -8.95
CA LEU A 9 27.89 -36.74 -8.84
C LEU A 9 27.23 -36.40 -7.49
N LEU A 10 27.99 -35.78 -6.56
CA LEU A 10 27.55 -35.48 -5.19
C LEU A 10 27.34 -33.98 -4.91
N ILE A 11 27.40 -33.09 -5.93
CA ILE A 11 27.35 -31.62 -5.75
C ILE A 11 26.12 -30.97 -6.42
N PRO A 12 24.89 -31.50 -6.30
CA PRO A 12 23.86 -30.56 -5.90
C PRO A 12 22.78 -31.24 -5.07
N LEU A 13 22.90 -31.23 -3.74
CA LEU A 13 21.78 -31.63 -2.88
C LEU A 13 21.36 -30.55 -1.88
N MET A 14 22.00 -29.38 -1.85
CA MET A 14 21.76 -28.39 -0.77
C MET A 14 21.33 -27.00 -1.21
N ALA A 15 21.11 -26.74 -2.51
CA ALA A 15 20.49 -25.47 -2.94
C ALA A 15 18.97 -25.65 -3.04
N ALA A 16 18.26 -25.47 -1.93
CA ALA A 16 16.80 -25.31 -1.98
C ALA A 16 16.46 -24.08 -2.84
N PRO A 17 15.53 -24.16 -3.79
CA PRO A 17 15.15 -23.00 -4.60
C PRO A 17 14.62 -21.90 -3.67
N ALA A 18 15.16 -20.69 -3.80
CA ALA A 18 14.63 -19.54 -3.09
C ALA A 18 13.20 -19.28 -3.57
N ARG A 19 12.29 -19.01 -2.63
CA ARG A 19 10.91 -18.69 -2.96
C ARG A 19 10.87 -17.34 -3.67
N GLN A 20 10.46 -17.33 -4.93
CA GLN A 20 10.24 -16.10 -5.68
C GLN A 20 8.94 -15.45 -5.18
N TYR A 21 9.02 -14.17 -4.83
CA TYR A 21 7.87 -13.35 -4.46
C TYR A 21 7.66 -12.29 -5.54
N ILE A 22 6.39 -12.01 -5.86
CA ILE A 22 6.01 -10.92 -6.77
C ILE A 22 5.67 -9.71 -5.92
N VAL A 23 6.30 -8.58 -6.20
CA VAL A 23 5.92 -7.28 -5.66
C VAL A 23 5.13 -6.53 -6.72
N SER A 24 3.99 -5.98 -6.34
CA SER A 24 3.18 -5.12 -7.19
C SER A 24 2.76 -3.86 -6.44
N THR A 25 2.57 -2.78 -7.18
CA THR A 25 2.07 -1.52 -6.63
C THR A 25 0.55 -1.57 -6.56
N ALA A 26 -0.02 -1.50 -5.35
CA ALA A 26 -1.47 -1.43 -5.16
C ALA A 26 -2.02 0.00 -5.38
N ALA A 27 -1.26 1.02 -4.97
CA ALA A 27 -1.63 2.43 -5.09
C ALA A 27 -0.40 3.34 -5.00
N GLY A 28 -0.54 4.58 -5.48
CA GLY A 28 0.51 5.58 -5.49
C GLY A 28 1.16 5.76 -6.87
N ASN A 29 1.48 7.00 -7.21
CA ASN A 29 2.21 7.37 -8.44
C ASN A 29 3.64 7.89 -8.17
N GLY A 30 4.10 7.89 -6.91
CA GLY A 30 5.42 8.41 -6.50
C GLY A 30 5.53 9.94 -6.42
N GLY A 31 4.45 10.69 -6.68
CA GLY A 31 4.42 12.14 -6.58
C GLY A 31 4.21 12.66 -5.15
N ASN A 32 4.38 13.98 -5.00
CA ASN A 32 4.04 14.71 -3.77
C ASN A 32 2.55 14.61 -3.46
N PHE A 33 2.19 14.71 -2.18
CA PHE A 33 0.79 14.63 -1.70
C PHE A 33 -0.16 15.44 -2.58
N ALA A 34 -1.11 14.76 -3.24
CA ALA A 34 -2.10 15.41 -4.10
C ALA A 34 -3.15 16.15 -3.25
N PRO A 35 -3.74 17.25 -3.76
CA PRO A 35 -4.90 17.87 -3.13
C PRO A 35 -6.13 16.93 -3.11
N ASP A 36 -7.24 17.39 -2.53
CA ASP A 36 -8.38 16.54 -2.20
C ASP A 36 -8.96 15.77 -3.41
N VAL A 37 -9.39 14.54 -3.15
CA VAL A 37 -10.16 13.76 -4.11
C VAL A 37 -11.17 12.88 -3.39
N THR A 38 -12.41 12.88 -3.88
CA THR A 38 -13.43 11.95 -3.41
C THR A 38 -13.12 10.52 -3.87
N VAL A 39 -12.72 10.37 -5.15
CA VAL A 39 -12.35 9.10 -5.80
C VAL A 39 -11.28 9.33 -6.87
N ALA A 40 -10.20 8.54 -6.88
CA ALA A 40 -9.17 8.55 -7.93
C ALA A 40 -8.68 7.15 -8.26
N PRO A 41 -8.19 6.88 -9.50
CA PRO A 41 -7.49 5.65 -9.81
C PRO A 41 -6.27 5.46 -8.89
N ALA A 42 -6.14 4.28 -8.29
CA ALA A 42 -5.18 4.03 -7.23
C ALA A 42 -3.73 4.25 -7.68
N GLY A 43 -3.38 3.84 -8.89
CA GLY A 43 -2.03 4.01 -9.45
C GLY A 43 -1.71 5.43 -9.94
N SER A 44 -2.71 6.31 -10.04
CA SER A 44 -2.53 7.69 -10.52
C SER A 44 -2.52 8.71 -9.39
N PHE A 45 -2.95 8.32 -8.19
CA PHE A 45 -3.07 9.22 -7.05
C PHE A 45 -1.74 9.38 -6.31
N ALA A 46 -1.36 10.62 -6.01
CA ALA A 46 -0.12 10.91 -5.30
C ALA A 46 -0.35 10.90 -3.79
N LEU A 47 0.04 9.78 -3.16
CA LEU A 47 -0.12 9.59 -1.73
C LEU A 47 0.81 10.48 -0.90
N GLY A 48 1.95 10.94 -1.45
CA GLY A 48 2.97 11.64 -0.66
C GLY A 48 3.72 10.68 0.27
N SER A 49 3.50 10.79 1.58
CA SER A 49 4.13 9.94 2.59
C SER A 49 3.07 9.22 3.43
N PRO A 50 2.65 8.01 3.03
CA PRO A 50 1.74 7.19 3.82
C PRO A 50 2.33 6.90 5.20
N LEU A 51 1.53 7.10 6.25
CA LEU A 51 1.93 6.92 7.64
C LEU A 51 1.60 5.51 8.15
N ALA A 52 0.49 4.94 7.67
CA ALA A 52 0.04 3.61 8.08
C ALA A 52 -0.83 2.96 6.99
N VAL A 53 -0.87 1.63 7.03
CA VAL A 53 -1.78 0.80 6.24
C VAL A 53 -2.50 -0.20 7.14
N GLY A 54 -3.73 -0.56 6.77
CA GLY A 54 -4.54 -1.53 7.48
C GLY A 54 -5.53 -2.22 6.55
N ILE A 55 -6.26 -3.22 7.06
CA ILE A 55 -7.30 -3.93 6.31
C ILE A 55 -8.61 -3.80 7.08
N ASP A 56 -9.69 -3.44 6.40
CA ASP A 56 -11.03 -3.39 7.01
C ASP A 56 -11.71 -4.77 7.07
N GLN A 57 -12.87 -4.85 7.73
CA GLN A 57 -13.63 -6.10 7.87
C GLN A 57 -14.13 -6.69 6.53
N ALA A 58 -14.14 -5.89 5.47
CA ALA A 58 -14.49 -6.30 4.12
C ALA A 58 -13.25 -6.66 3.26
N ASN A 59 -12.07 -6.83 3.89
CA ASN A 59 -10.79 -7.11 3.25
C ASN A 59 -10.32 -6.04 2.25
N ARG A 60 -10.63 -4.76 2.51
CA ARG A 60 -10.15 -3.64 1.70
C ARG A 60 -8.97 -2.95 2.36
N LEU A 61 -7.99 -2.56 1.53
CA LEU A 61 -6.81 -1.82 1.98
C LEU A 61 -7.21 -0.41 2.41
N LEU A 62 -6.86 -0.06 3.64
CA LEU A 62 -6.93 1.28 4.19
C LEU A 62 -5.52 1.89 4.19
N VAL A 63 -5.43 3.17 3.82
CA VAL A 63 -4.18 3.93 3.76
C VAL A 63 -4.38 5.24 4.49
N ALA A 64 -3.62 5.46 5.56
CA ALA A 64 -3.53 6.78 6.20
C ALA A 64 -2.40 7.56 5.53
N SER A 65 -2.73 8.69 4.90
CA SER A 65 -1.73 9.55 4.27
C SER A 65 -2.05 11.03 4.44
N GLY A 66 -1.12 11.78 5.03
CA GLY A 66 -1.35 13.16 5.43
C GLY A 66 -2.59 13.28 6.35
N PRO A 67 -3.48 14.27 6.12
CA PRO A 67 -4.71 14.46 6.89
C PRO A 67 -5.87 13.53 6.47
N ARG A 68 -5.61 12.44 5.74
CA ARG A 68 -6.67 11.61 5.14
C ARG A 68 -6.55 10.13 5.46
N LEU A 69 -7.72 9.51 5.59
CA LEU A 69 -7.91 8.07 5.54
C LEU A 69 -8.56 7.70 4.20
N LEU A 70 -7.84 6.90 3.42
CA LEU A 70 -8.22 6.45 2.09
C LEU A 70 -8.51 4.95 2.11
N ARG A 71 -9.43 4.50 1.26
CA ARG A 71 -9.76 3.08 1.08
C ARG A 71 -9.62 2.68 -0.38
N LEU A 72 -8.99 1.54 -0.62
CA LEU A 72 -8.87 0.96 -1.96
C LEU A 72 -10.13 0.14 -2.29
N GLU A 73 -10.85 0.56 -3.33
CA GLU A 73 -12.08 -0.07 -3.83
C GLU A 73 -11.99 -0.28 -5.33
N ALA A 74 -12.02 -1.54 -5.77
CA ALA A 74 -12.05 -1.89 -7.21
C ALA A 74 -11.03 -1.11 -8.07
N GLY A 75 -9.81 -0.90 -7.55
CA GLY A 75 -8.74 -0.18 -8.24
C GLY A 75 -8.74 1.35 -8.07
N ASN A 76 -9.66 1.89 -7.28
CA ASN A 76 -9.71 3.32 -6.93
C ASN A 76 -9.40 3.56 -5.46
N LEU A 77 -8.73 4.66 -5.16
CA LEU A 77 -8.69 5.21 -3.81
C LEU A 77 -9.91 6.10 -3.59
N VAL A 78 -10.59 5.87 -2.47
CA VAL A 78 -11.77 6.62 -2.02
C VAL A 78 -11.47 7.27 -0.68
N SER A 79 -11.73 8.57 -0.55
CA SER A 79 -11.61 9.25 0.74
C SER A 79 -12.75 8.85 1.66
N ILE A 80 -12.39 8.32 2.84
CA ILE A 80 -13.37 7.85 3.84
C ILE A 80 -13.41 8.74 5.08
N ALA A 81 -12.31 9.45 5.40
CA ALA A 81 -12.28 10.48 6.42
C ALA A 81 -11.14 11.46 6.19
N GLY A 82 -11.26 12.66 6.73
CA GLY A 82 -10.26 13.71 6.61
C GLY A 82 -10.39 14.54 5.33
N GLY A 83 -9.92 15.79 5.37
CA GLY A 83 -10.05 16.77 4.31
C GLY A 83 -8.70 17.18 3.68
N PRO A 84 -8.66 18.27 2.89
CA PRO A 84 -7.44 18.75 2.21
C PRO A 84 -6.38 19.32 3.15
N SER A 85 -6.72 19.57 4.42
CA SER A 85 -5.89 20.31 5.35
C SER A 85 -5.84 19.64 6.71
N PHE A 86 -4.71 19.78 7.39
CA PHE A 86 -4.55 19.33 8.76
C PHE A 86 -5.40 20.16 9.73
N GLY A 87 -5.95 19.53 10.76
CA GLY A 87 -6.77 20.19 11.78
C GLY A 87 -7.43 19.19 12.72
N THR A 88 -8.39 19.65 13.53
CA THR A 88 -9.10 18.81 14.53
C THR A 88 -10.61 19.11 14.57
N THR A 89 -11.25 19.20 13.40
CA THR A 89 -12.69 19.45 13.28
C THR A 89 -13.41 18.18 12.83
N GLY A 90 -14.74 18.09 13.03
CA GLY A 90 -15.55 17.06 12.35
C GLY A 90 -16.57 16.31 13.20
N ASP A 91 -16.87 16.74 14.43
CA ASP A 91 -17.86 16.05 15.25
C ASP A 91 -19.28 16.17 14.66
N GLY A 92 -19.91 15.01 14.43
CA GLY A 92 -21.32 14.90 14.01
C GLY A 92 -21.63 15.13 12.52
N GLY A 93 -20.63 15.40 11.68
CA GLY A 93 -20.77 15.64 10.24
C GLY A 93 -20.33 14.47 9.34
N ASP A 94 -20.27 14.70 8.02
CA ASP A 94 -19.62 13.74 7.10
C ASP A 94 -18.13 13.61 7.49
N PRO A 95 -17.62 12.40 7.79
CA PRO A 95 -16.22 12.19 8.14
C PRO A 95 -15.23 12.73 7.09
N ARG A 96 -15.62 12.85 5.82
CA ARG A 96 -14.79 13.45 4.75
C ARG A 96 -14.61 14.95 4.87
N GLN A 97 -15.45 15.61 5.68
CA GLN A 97 -15.32 17.03 5.99
C GLN A 97 -14.57 17.27 7.32
N ALA A 98 -14.21 16.20 8.02
CA ALA A 98 -13.35 16.31 9.20
C ALA A 98 -11.94 16.77 8.78
N SER A 99 -11.27 17.50 9.66
CA SER A 99 -9.84 17.79 9.51
C SER A 99 -9.09 16.92 10.51
N LEU A 100 -8.05 16.24 10.05
CA LEU A 100 -7.24 15.34 10.87
C LEU A 100 -5.81 15.87 10.97
N SER A 101 -5.26 15.85 12.17
CA SER A 101 -3.85 16.13 12.43
C SER A 101 -3.29 14.97 13.24
N ASN A 102 -2.08 14.55 12.87
CA ASN A 102 -1.25 13.69 13.72
C ASN A 102 -0.52 14.56 14.75
#